data_AF-A0A168N3I1-F1
#
_entry.id   AF-A0A168N3I1-F1
#
_cell.length_a   1.000
_cell.length_b   1.000
_cell.length_c   1.000
_cell.angle_alpha   90.00
_cell.angle_beta   90.00
_cell.angle_gamma   90.00
#
_symmetry.space_group_name_H-M   'P 1'
#
loop_
_entity.id
_entity.type
_entity.pdbx_description
1 polymer ?
#
loop_
_entity_poly.entity_id
_entity_poly.type
_entity_poly.pdbx_seq_one_letter_code
_entity_poly.pdbx_strand_id
1 'polypeptide(L)'
;MCLNSTCFNVAPESSVRIPSPYTTPQVLRKALPARFHRYQSCPKGCRMYTDDGEPLLYRCSDCGKPRKSSSYVSVASVSDIIAGKLYNPLTRNQLLYSSRRQQVPGVITDIFDGAVYKDMVNKGYFTSRYDVAVGLSVDGFSPFNAGTFQCNLVNMIIYNIDPLERKKKHNLHQLLITHGTTKPKALDSYLSPIIRELDHLSRVGIRVTTADGQLILAKVHVLTFTGDIPAVAQLCNHSGHQSRYGCRLCHVKGVNGPNNHGMYFLGRATMNDPRLLDEYKYGSQFGMKPSAVAHLNTFSGGHFFGMDEMHMIGYGLGKMLMKMFQLSLTSFVLPRII
;
A
#
# COMPACT_ATOMS: atom_id res chain seq x y z
N MET A 1 36.14 24.85 -21.60
CA MET A 1 37.37 24.38 -20.93
C MET A 1 37.02 23.15 -20.12
N CYS A 2 37.82 22.11 -20.29
CA CYS A 2 37.66 20.80 -19.71
C CYS A 2 37.89 20.77 -18.19
N LEU A 3 37.21 19.80 -17.58
CA LEU A 3 37.65 18.89 -16.50
C LEU A 3 38.07 19.51 -15.16
N ASN A 4 37.32 19.17 -14.11
CA ASN A 4 37.88 18.22 -13.15
C ASN A 4 36.79 17.40 -12.44
N SER A 5 36.94 16.10 -12.67
CA SER A 5 36.40 14.95 -11.96
C SER A 5 36.69 14.99 -10.45
N THR A 6 35.62 15.06 -9.67
CA THR A 6 35.53 14.45 -8.33
C THR A 6 34.08 14.04 -8.07
N CYS A 7 33.67 12.94 -8.70
CA CYS A 7 32.60 12.13 -8.14
C CYS A 7 33.11 11.62 -6.78
N PHE A 8 32.69 12.26 -5.69
CA PHE A 8 32.82 11.65 -4.37
C PHE A 8 31.90 10.42 -4.34
N ASN A 9 32.50 9.27 -4.65
CA ASN A 9 32.04 7.96 -4.21
C ASN A 9 32.16 7.94 -2.68
N VAL A 10 31.20 8.53 -1.98
CA VAL A 10 30.94 8.16 -0.59
C VAL A 10 30.06 6.92 -0.68
N ALA A 11 30.70 5.75 -0.70
CA ALA A 11 30.02 4.50 -0.45
C ALA A 11 29.25 4.64 0.87
N PRO A 12 27.98 4.21 0.97
CA PRO A 12 27.33 4.14 2.27
C PRO A 12 28.09 3.13 3.14
N GLU A 13 28.89 3.64 4.07
CA GLU A 13 29.41 2.88 5.21
C GLU A 13 28.23 2.45 6.09
N SER A 14 27.62 1.34 5.72
CA SER A 14 27.20 0.27 6.62
C SER A 14 26.61 -0.82 5.74
N SER A 15 27.25 -1.99 5.78
CA SER A 15 26.75 -3.22 5.19
C SER A 15 25.51 -3.68 5.95
N VAL A 16 24.36 -3.03 5.69
CA VAL A 16 23.06 -3.51 6.14
C VAL A 16 22.80 -4.81 5.39
N ARG A 17 23.18 -5.93 5.99
CA ARG A 17 22.80 -7.26 5.51
C ARG A 17 21.28 -7.36 5.59
N ILE A 18 20.61 -7.27 4.45
CA ILE A 18 19.18 -7.57 4.34
C ILE A 18 19.01 -9.02 4.83
N PRO A 19 18.19 -9.26 5.86
CA PRO A 19 17.97 -10.61 6.39
C PRO A 19 17.48 -11.51 5.25
N SER A 20 17.99 -12.74 5.19
CA SER A 20 17.48 -13.70 4.21
C SER A 20 15.97 -13.88 4.41
N PRO A 21 15.20 -14.21 3.36
CA PRO A 21 13.76 -14.43 3.46
C PRO A 21 13.36 -15.46 4.53
N TYR A 22 14.28 -16.37 4.87
CA TYR A 22 14.13 -17.38 5.92
C TYR A 22 14.31 -16.81 7.33
N THR A 23 15.11 -15.75 7.50
CA THR A 23 15.31 -15.06 8.77
C THR A 23 14.41 -13.84 8.94
N THR A 24 13.76 -13.35 7.87
CA THR A 24 12.85 -12.20 7.93
C THR A 24 11.68 -12.37 8.92
N PRO A 25 11.05 -13.55 9.06
CA PRO A 25 10.06 -13.77 10.11
C PRO A 25 10.63 -13.61 11.53
N GLN A 26 11.91 -13.96 11.75
CA GLN A 26 12.58 -13.79 13.05
C GLN A 26 12.93 -12.32 13.30
N VAL A 27 13.30 -11.57 12.26
CA VAL A 27 13.59 -10.13 12.35
C VAL A 27 12.30 -9.34 12.61
N LEU A 28 11.20 -9.68 11.94
CA LEU A 28 9.88 -9.09 12.20
C LEU A 28 9.44 -9.29 13.65
N ARG A 29 9.60 -10.51 14.19
CA ARG A 29 9.29 -10.83 15.60
C ARG A 29 10.15 -10.08 16.61
N LYS A 30 11.42 -9.81 16.29
CA LYS A 30 12.32 -9.03 17.17
C LYS A 30 12.04 -7.53 17.12
N ALA A 31 11.51 -7.02 16.00
CA ALA A 31 11.28 -5.59 15.79
C ALA A 31 9.91 -5.09 16.29
N LEU A 32 8.93 -5.98 16.46
CA LEU A 32 7.55 -5.64 16.82
C LEU A 32 7.08 -6.53 17.99
N PRO A 33 6.70 -5.97 19.15
CA PRO A 33 6.06 -6.73 20.23
C PRO A 33 4.59 -7.00 19.88
N ALA A 34 4.35 -7.63 18.74
CA ALA A 34 3.04 -8.01 18.23
C ALA A 34 2.99 -9.52 18.02
N ARG A 35 1.83 -10.15 18.23
CA ARG A 35 1.64 -11.56 17.88
C ARG A 35 1.65 -11.69 16.35
N PHE A 36 2.28 -12.77 15.90
CA PHE A 36 2.33 -13.15 14.49
C PHE A 36 1.58 -14.45 14.29
N HIS A 37 0.53 -14.41 13.47
CA HIS A 37 -0.23 -15.58 13.07
C HIS A 37 0.40 -16.21 11.83
N ARG A 38 0.57 -17.53 11.86
CA ARG A 38 1.15 -18.28 10.74
C ARG A 38 0.06 -18.87 9.88
N TYR A 39 0.13 -18.61 8.58
CA TYR A 39 -0.78 -19.16 7.59
C TYR A 39 0.01 -19.95 6.56
N GLN A 40 -0.43 -21.16 6.25
CA GLN A 40 0.21 -21.93 5.19
C GLN A 40 0.03 -21.22 3.85
N SER A 41 1.04 -21.33 2.99
CA SER A 41 1.06 -20.68 1.67
C SER A 41 1.58 -21.63 0.60
N CYS A 42 1.25 -21.36 -0.65
CA CYS A 42 1.83 -22.08 -1.78
C CYS A 42 3.37 -21.96 -1.78
N PRO A 43 4.14 -23.05 -1.97
CA PRO A 43 5.61 -22.99 -2.05
C PRO A 43 6.17 -22.07 -3.16
N LYS A 44 5.38 -21.77 -4.20
CA LYS A 44 5.74 -20.81 -5.24
C LYS A 44 5.29 -19.36 -4.94
N GLY A 45 4.56 -19.14 -3.84
CA GLY A 45 4.04 -17.84 -3.44
C GLY A 45 2.76 -17.41 -4.17
N CYS A 46 2.04 -18.33 -4.83
CA CYS A 46 0.85 -17.97 -5.62
C CYS A 46 -0.32 -17.46 -4.77
N ARG A 47 -0.57 -18.09 -3.60
CA ARG A 47 -1.69 -17.78 -2.69
C ARG A 47 -1.41 -18.24 -1.27
N MET A 48 -2.14 -17.65 -0.32
CA MET A 48 -2.26 -18.10 1.06
C MET A 48 -3.47 -19.03 1.21
N TYR A 49 -3.36 -20.06 2.04
CA TYR A 49 -4.48 -20.90 2.41
C TYR A 49 -5.14 -20.34 3.66
N THR A 50 -6.39 -19.91 3.56
CA THR A 50 -7.20 -19.47 4.69
C THR A 50 -8.16 -20.57 5.12
N ASP A 51 -8.48 -20.61 6.41
CA ASP A 51 -9.38 -21.62 7.00
C ASP A 51 -10.80 -21.54 6.44
N ASP A 52 -11.20 -20.39 5.89
CA ASP A 52 -12.58 -20.11 5.49
C ASP A 52 -12.87 -20.41 4.00
N GLY A 53 -11.88 -20.85 3.22
CA GLY A 53 -12.06 -20.98 1.76
C GLY A 53 -11.22 -22.03 1.06
N GLU A 54 -10.06 -22.42 1.61
CA GLU A 54 -9.14 -23.35 0.95
C GLU A 54 -8.46 -24.40 1.87
N PRO A 55 -8.91 -24.67 3.12
CA PRO A 55 -8.17 -25.55 4.04
C PRO A 55 -8.05 -26.99 3.51
N LEU A 56 -8.91 -27.40 2.58
CA LEU A 56 -8.97 -28.75 1.99
C LEU A 56 -8.10 -28.92 0.74
N LEU A 57 -7.48 -27.86 0.21
CA LEU A 57 -6.62 -27.99 -0.97
C LEU A 57 -5.29 -28.69 -0.62
N TYR A 58 -5.14 -29.93 -1.10
CA TYR A 58 -3.87 -30.66 -1.06
C TYR A 58 -2.85 -30.12 -2.07
N ARG A 59 -3.30 -29.37 -3.08
CA ARG A 59 -2.50 -28.73 -4.13
C ARG A 59 -2.96 -27.30 -4.41
N CYS A 60 -2.01 -26.44 -4.76
CA CYS A 60 -2.30 -25.09 -5.20
C CYS A 60 -3.05 -25.10 -6.54
N SER A 61 -4.23 -24.49 -6.60
CA SER A 61 -5.05 -24.36 -7.82
C SER A 61 -4.40 -23.54 -8.93
N ASP A 62 -3.43 -22.67 -8.61
CA ASP A 62 -2.78 -21.84 -9.64
C ASP A 62 -1.54 -22.45 -10.30
N CYS A 63 -0.87 -23.39 -9.63
CA CYS A 63 0.41 -23.94 -10.10
C CYS A 63 0.58 -25.45 -9.88
N GLY A 64 -0.41 -26.11 -9.30
CA GLY A 64 -0.45 -27.55 -9.08
C GLY A 64 0.53 -28.08 -8.02
N LYS A 65 1.36 -27.22 -7.40
CA LYS A 65 2.33 -27.67 -6.40
C LYS A 65 1.64 -28.15 -5.12
N PRO A 66 2.13 -29.23 -4.50
CA PRO A 66 1.57 -29.76 -3.27
C PRO A 66 1.71 -28.74 -2.14
N ARG A 67 0.68 -28.67 -1.30
CA ARG A 67 0.71 -27.90 -0.06
C ARG A 67 1.72 -28.54 0.89
N LYS A 68 2.56 -27.72 1.52
CA LYS A 68 3.59 -28.15 2.47
C LYS A 68 3.44 -27.36 3.76
N SER A 69 3.47 -28.03 4.91
CA SER A 69 3.43 -27.39 6.23
C SER A 69 4.61 -26.45 6.47
N SER A 70 5.75 -26.72 5.84
CA SER A 70 6.95 -25.88 5.89
C SER A 70 6.84 -24.58 5.09
N SER A 71 5.83 -24.43 4.22
CA SER A 71 5.58 -23.22 3.44
C SER A 71 4.48 -22.41 4.12
N TYR A 72 4.86 -21.30 4.73
CA TYR A 72 3.94 -20.45 5.49
C TYR A 72 4.38 -19.00 5.47
N VAL A 73 3.43 -18.08 5.52
CA VAL A 73 3.67 -16.66 5.79
C VAL A 73 3.30 -16.33 7.23
N SER A 74 3.84 -15.22 7.75
CA SER A 74 3.47 -14.69 9.06
C SER A 74 2.81 -13.33 8.87
N VAL A 75 1.66 -13.13 9.53
CA VAL A 75 0.89 -11.89 9.52
C VAL A 75 0.94 -11.30 10.93
N ALA A 76 1.38 -10.05 11.06
CA ALA A 76 1.39 -9.32 12.31
C ALA A 76 -0.04 -8.88 12.68
N SER A 77 -0.41 -9.01 13.96
CA SER A 77 -1.70 -8.48 14.44
C SER A 77 -1.68 -6.96 14.45
N VAL A 78 -2.62 -6.37 13.71
CA VAL A 78 -2.87 -4.93 13.74
C VAL A 78 -3.31 -4.51 15.14
N SER A 79 -4.18 -5.29 15.80
CA SER A 79 -4.67 -4.95 17.13
C SER A 79 -3.56 -4.87 18.16
N ASP A 80 -2.59 -5.78 18.14
CA ASP A 80 -1.47 -5.77 19.07
C ASP A 80 -0.54 -4.57 18.83
N ILE A 81 -0.30 -4.22 17.56
CA ILE A 81 0.52 -3.04 17.20
C ILE A 81 -0.13 -1.76 17.74
N ILE A 82 -1.43 -1.58 17.49
CA ILE A 82 -2.16 -0.39 17.96
C ILE A 82 -2.29 -0.39 19.48
N ALA A 83 -2.60 -1.54 20.09
CA ALA A 83 -2.68 -1.67 21.55
C ALA A 83 -1.35 -1.34 22.23
N GLY A 84 -0.23 -1.81 21.68
CA GLY A 84 1.10 -1.46 22.18
C GLY A 84 1.39 0.04 22.13
N LYS A 85 0.97 0.72 21.05
CA LYS A 85 1.09 2.18 20.95
C LYS A 85 0.21 2.91 21.97
N LEU A 86 -1.03 2.45 22.19
CA LEU A 86 -1.97 3.04 23.16
C LEU A 86 -1.56 2.78 24.62
N TYR A 87 -0.95 1.63 24.91
CA TYR A 87 -0.55 1.22 26.26
C TYR A 87 0.51 2.16 26.85
N ASN A 88 1.55 2.49 26.08
CA ASN A 88 2.66 3.32 26.54
C ASN A 88 2.35 4.82 26.34
N PRO A 89 2.53 5.67 27.38
CA PRO A 89 2.14 7.08 27.31
C PRO A 89 2.90 7.89 26.24
N LEU A 90 4.17 7.57 25.98
CA LEU A 90 4.98 8.27 24.98
C LEU A 90 4.47 8.00 23.57
N THR A 91 4.24 6.74 23.22
CA THR A 91 3.70 6.37 21.90
C THR A 91 2.23 6.77 21.76
N ARG A 92 1.45 6.70 22.85
CA ARG A 92 0.06 7.16 22.87
C ARG A 92 -0.03 8.65 22.58
N ASN A 93 0.90 9.43 23.12
CA ASN A 93 0.97 10.87 22.86
C ASN A 93 1.24 11.19 21.38
N GLN A 94 1.99 10.34 20.67
CA GLN A 94 2.20 10.49 19.22
C GLN A 94 0.88 10.38 18.46
N LEU A 95 -0.02 9.46 18.87
CA LEU A 95 -1.32 9.23 18.23
C LEU A 95 -2.31 10.41 18.34
N LEU A 96 -1.97 11.41 19.16
CA LEU A 96 -2.81 12.59 19.37
C LEU A 96 -2.54 13.71 18.35
N TYR A 97 -1.61 13.53 17.41
CA TYR A 97 -1.28 14.54 16.39
C TYR A 97 -2.53 15.05 15.67
N SER A 98 -3.39 14.16 15.18
CA SER A 98 -4.63 14.52 14.46
C SER A 98 -5.54 15.44 15.29
N SER A 99 -5.71 15.13 16.58
CA SER A 99 -6.57 15.90 17.50
C SER A 99 -6.01 17.26 17.90
N ARG A 100 -4.69 17.47 17.78
CA ARG A 100 -4.00 18.72 18.16
C ARG A 100 -3.73 19.64 16.98
N ARG A 101 -4.00 19.16 15.78
CA ARG A 101 -3.66 19.83 14.54
C ARG A 101 -4.56 21.03 14.33
N GLN A 102 -3.95 22.19 14.07
CA GLN A 102 -4.70 23.38 13.66
C GLN A 102 -5.00 23.29 12.18
N GLN A 103 -6.28 23.32 11.82
CA GLN A 103 -6.69 23.39 10.42
C GLN A 103 -6.65 24.84 9.96
N VAL A 104 -5.96 25.08 8.85
CA VAL A 104 -5.97 26.39 8.18
C VAL A 104 -6.92 26.29 6.98
N PRO A 105 -7.99 27.09 6.93
CA PRO A 105 -8.94 27.06 5.82
C PRO A 105 -8.23 27.25 4.47
N GLY A 106 -8.61 26.43 3.48
CA GLY A 106 -8.04 26.48 2.12
C GLY A 106 -6.64 25.88 1.97
N VAL A 107 -6.02 25.41 3.05
CA VAL A 107 -4.67 24.84 3.01
C VAL A 107 -4.71 23.33 3.29
N ILE A 108 -4.17 22.54 2.36
CA ILE A 108 -3.99 21.10 2.52
C ILE A 108 -2.54 20.85 2.92
N THR A 109 -2.33 20.34 4.13
CA THR A 109 -1.00 20.10 4.69
C THR A 109 -0.83 18.66 5.17
N ASP A 110 -1.91 17.90 5.35
CA ASP A 110 -1.87 16.47 5.70
C ASP A 110 -3.12 15.72 5.21
N ILE A 111 -3.09 14.40 5.29
CA ILE A 111 -4.22 13.52 4.90
C ILE A 111 -5.54 13.88 5.61
N PHE A 112 -5.46 14.41 6.84
CA PHE A 112 -6.62 14.86 7.61
C PHE A 112 -7.32 16.10 7.03
N ASP A 113 -6.68 16.84 6.12
CA ASP A 113 -7.32 17.94 5.41
C ASP A 113 -8.15 17.45 4.20
N GLY A 114 -7.96 16.19 3.81
CA GLY A 114 -8.59 15.58 2.65
C GLY A 114 -10.09 15.36 2.83
N ALA A 115 -10.83 15.45 1.71
CA ALA A 115 -12.28 15.30 1.70
C ALA A 115 -12.76 13.94 2.24
N VAL A 116 -12.03 12.86 1.96
CA VAL A 116 -12.36 11.51 2.44
C VAL A 116 -12.36 11.45 3.97
N TYR A 117 -11.31 11.97 4.62
CA TYR A 117 -11.25 11.96 6.09
C TYR A 117 -12.35 12.84 6.69
N LYS A 118 -12.57 14.03 6.15
CA LYS A 118 -13.63 14.95 6.62
C LYS A 118 -15.02 14.34 6.51
N ASP A 119 -15.32 13.66 5.41
CA ASP A 119 -16.56 12.91 5.22
C ASP A 119 -16.72 11.78 6.25
N MET A 120 -15.65 11.04 6.54
CA MET A 120 -15.67 10.02 7.60
C MET A 120 -15.88 10.60 9.00
N VAL A 121 -15.29 11.75 9.32
CA VAL A 121 -15.56 12.45 10.57
C VAL A 121 -17.03 12.86 10.66
N ASN A 122 -17.59 13.45 9.59
CA ASN A 122 -18.99 13.86 9.52
C ASN A 122 -19.97 12.68 9.66
N LYS A 123 -19.58 11.50 9.15
CA LYS A 123 -20.34 10.25 9.31
C LYS A 123 -20.15 9.58 10.68
N GLY A 124 -19.36 10.15 11.58
CA GLY A 124 -19.16 9.65 12.93
C GLY A 124 -18.25 8.43 13.03
N TYR A 125 -17.31 8.23 12.09
CA TYR A 125 -16.31 7.17 12.21
C TYR A 125 -15.29 7.48 13.31
N PHE A 126 -14.85 8.73 13.40
CA PHE A 126 -13.87 9.19 14.40
C PHE A 126 -14.60 9.95 15.51
N THR A 127 -14.90 9.25 16.61
CA THR A 127 -15.66 9.78 17.76
C THR A 127 -14.80 9.92 19.01
N SER A 128 -13.70 9.17 19.08
CA SER A 128 -12.71 9.24 20.13
C SER A 128 -11.43 9.90 19.61
N ARG A 129 -10.79 10.71 20.46
CA ARG A 129 -9.44 11.24 20.18
C ARG A 129 -8.36 10.17 20.01
N TYR A 130 -8.67 8.94 20.43
CA TYR A 130 -7.79 7.77 20.30
C TYR A 130 -8.13 6.89 19.10
N ASP A 131 -9.17 7.24 18.31
CA ASP A 131 -9.46 6.53 17.07
C ASP A 131 -8.30 6.73 16.07
N VAL A 132 -7.89 5.64 15.44
CA VAL A 132 -6.66 5.56 14.65
C VAL A 132 -6.98 5.46 13.17
N ALA A 133 -6.50 6.41 12.39
CA ALA A 133 -6.44 6.37 10.95
C ALA A 133 -5.18 5.64 10.49
N VAL A 134 -5.34 4.63 9.64
CA VAL A 134 -4.23 3.87 9.04
C VAL A 134 -4.28 3.87 7.52
N GLY A 135 -3.13 3.71 6.90
CA GLY A 135 -2.98 3.43 5.47
C GLY A 135 -2.17 2.17 5.28
N LEU A 136 -2.54 1.39 4.28
CA LEU A 136 -1.77 0.21 3.87
C LEU A 136 -1.05 0.49 2.57
N SER A 137 0.16 -0.05 2.42
CA SER A 137 0.88 -0.02 1.16
C SER A 137 1.34 -1.42 0.78
N VAL A 138 1.15 -1.82 -0.48
CA VAL A 138 1.73 -3.04 -1.03
C VAL A 138 2.79 -2.70 -2.06
N ASP A 139 3.97 -3.26 -1.89
CA ASP A 139 5.09 -3.10 -2.82
C ASP A 139 5.77 -4.44 -3.12
N GLY A 140 6.08 -4.67 -4.40
CA GLY A 140 6.71 -5.88 -4.89
C GLY A 140 8.22 -5.70 -5.01
N PHE A 141 9.00 -6.62 -4.43
CA PHE A 141 10.45 -6.53 -4.42
C PHE A 141 11.13 -7.88 -4.67
N SER A 142 12.26 -7.83 -5.39
CA SER A 142 13.15 -8.98 -5.61
C SER A 142 14.46 -8.76 -4.86
N PRO A 143 14.71 -9.46 -3.74
CA PRO A 143 15.90 -9.28 -2.92
C PRO A 143 17.21 -9.72 -3.57
N PHE A 144 17.14 -10.50 -4.65
CA PHE A 144 18.30 -11.04 -5.32
C PHE A 144 18.32 -10.58 -6.78
N ASN A 145 19.50 -10.14 -7.23
CA ASN A 145 19.73 -9.74 -8.63
C ASN A 145 19.66 -10.93 -9.59
N ALA A 146 19.87 -12.15 -9.08
CA ALA A 146 19.78 -13.39 -9.83
C ALA A 146 18.80 -14.35 -9.13
N GLY A 147 18.00 -15.05 -9.93
CA GLY A 147 17.00 -16.01 -9.45
C GLY A 147 15.55 -15.52 -9.62
N THR A 148 14.61 -16.38 -9.25
CA THR A 148 13.16 -16.14 -9.42
C THR A 148 12.48 -15.65 -8.15
N PHE A 149 13.24 -15.42 -7.09
CA PHE A 149 12.65 -15.11 -5.78
C PHE A 149 11.99 -13.73 -5.77
N GLN A 150 10.74 -13.70 -5.34
CA GLN A 150 9.90 -12.51 -5.31
C GLN A 150 9.15 -12.41 -3.99
N CYS A 151 9.06 -11.17 -3.50
CA CYS A 151 8.35 -10.80 -2.30
C CYS A 151 7.36 -9.67 -2.59
N ASN A 152 6.31 -9.61 -1.78
CA ASN A 152 5.50 -8.41 -1.63
C ASN A 152 5.49 -8.05 -0.15
N LEU A 153 5.65 -6.76 0.11
CA LEU A 153 5.67 -6.19 1.44
C LEU A 153 4.34 -5.49 1.65
N VAL A 154 3.63 -5.85 2.72
CA VAL A 154 2.45 -5.13 3.17
C VAL A 154 2.87 -4.31 4.38
N ASN A 155 2.92 -3.00 4.23
CA ASN A 155 3.23 -2.08 5.32
C ASN A 155 1.98 -1.32 5.74
N MET A 156 1.94 -0.93 7.00
CA MET A 156 0.93 -0.10 7.61
C MET A 156 1.58 1.18 8.14
N ILE A 157 0.99 2.30 7.77
CA ILE A 157 1.32 3.62 8.29
C ILE A 157 0.18 4.05 9.21
N ILE A 158 0.52 4.54 10.40
CA ILE A 158 -0.43 5.15 11.32
C ILE A 158 -0.44 6.66 11.08
N TYR A 159 -1.50 7.18 10.45
CA TYR A 159 -1.60 8.60 10.13
C TYR A 159 -1.77 9.47 11.37
N ASN A 160 -2.17 8.91 12.50
CA ASN A 160 -2.24 9.66 13.76
C ASN A 160 -0.87 10.09 14.31
N ILE A 161 0.25 9.70 13.71
CA ILE A 161 1.61 10.15 14.09
C ILE A 161 1.95 11.41 13.28
N ASP A 162 2.95 12.22 13.66
CA ASP A 162 3.38 13.35 12.84
C ASP A 162 3.95 12.90 11.46
N PRO A 163 3.65 13.57 10.33
CA PRO A 163 4.17 13.21 9.00
C PRO A 163 5.69 12.99 8.93
N LEU A 164 6.47 13.74 9.70
CA LEU A 164 7.93 13.63 9.76
C LEU A 164 8.40 12.37 10.50
N GLU A 165 7.52 11.79 11.33
CA GLU A 165 7.81 10.63 12.18
C GLU A 165 7.20 9.33 11.65
N ARG A 166 6.08 9.39 10.89
CA ARG A 166 5.30 8.23 10.41
C ARG A 166 6.13 7.19 9.64
N LYS A 167 7.08 7.64 8.82
CA LYS A 167 7.90 6.77 7.94
C LYS A 167 9.19 6.29 8.60
N LYS A 168 9.49 6.71 9.84
CA LYS A 168 10.66 6.22 10.57
C LYS A 168 10.48 4.74 10.93
N LYS A 169 11.59 4.01 11.03
CA LYS A 169 11.63 2.54 11.23
C LYS A 169 10.76 2.03 12.39
N HIS A 170 10.56 2.80 13.44
CA HIS A 170 9.77 2.41 14.63
C HIS A 170 8.26 2.77 14.53
N ASN A 171 7.84 3.46 13.47
CA ASN A 171 6.45 3.84 13.19
C ASN A 171 5.91 3.27 11.87
N LEU A 172 6.80 2.79 10.99
CA LEU A 172 6.41 2.01 9.82
C LEU A 172 6.27 0.54 10.22
N HIS A 173 5.05 0.02 10.15
CA HIS A 173 4.74 -1.31 10.64
C HIS A 173 4.60 -2.29 9.48
N GLN A 174 5.48 -3.30 9.42
CA GLN A 174 5.42 -4.32 8.40
C GLN A 174 4.50 -5.46 8.84
N LEU A 175 3.35 -5.61 8.17
CA LEU A 175 2.33 -6.58 8.54
C LEU A 175 2.58 -7.96 7.94
N LEU A 176 3.05 -8.01 6.71
CA LEU A 176 3.20 -9.26 5.96
C LEU A 176 4.35 -9.14 4.95
N ILE A 177 5.07 -10.25 4.79
CA ILE A 177 6.00 -10.48 3.69
C ILE A 177 5.57 -11.76 2.99
N THR A 178 5.13 -11.64 1.73
CA THR A 178 4.97 -12.82 0.88
C THR A 178 6.33 -13.28 0.40
N HIS A 179 6.47 -14.58 0.13
CA HIS A 179 7.67 -15.13 -0.49
C HIS A 179 7.28 -16.21 -1.48
N GLY A 180 8.06 -16.32 -2.54
CA GLY A 180 7.83 -17.29 -3.59
C GLY A 180 8.81 -17.13 -4.74
N THR A 181 8.60 -17.93 -5.78
CA THR A 181 9.35 -17.84 -7.05
C THR A 181 8.56 -17.13 -8.15
N THR A 182 7.38 -16.62 -7.81
CA THR A 182 6.46 -15.91 -8.71
C THR A 182 5.68 -14.86 -7.93
N LYS A 183 5.17 -13.84 -8.62
CA LYS A 183 4.22 -12.88 -8.03
C LYS A 183 2.97 -13.63 -7.55
N PRO A 184 2.38 -13.22 -6.41
CA PRO A 184 1.09 -13.73 -5.98
C PRO A 184 0.08 -13.61 -7.10
N LYS A 185 -0.62 -14.71 -7.39
CA LYS A 185 -1.74 -14.72 -8.32
C LYS A 185 -3.03 -14.30 -7.60
N ALA A 186 -3.15 -14.65 -6.32
CA ALA A 186 -4.24 -14.24 -5.44
C ALA A 186 -3.69 -13.42 -4.26
N LEU A 187 -3.32 -12.16 -4.51
CA LEU A 187 -2.80 -11.25 -3.47
C LEU A 187 -3.85 -10.98 -2.38
N ASP A 188 -5.12 -10.91 -2.76
CA ASP A 188 -6.28 -10.83 -1.89
C ASP A 188 -6.31 -11.94 -0.82
N SER A 189 -5.93 -13.19 -1.18
CA SER A 189 -5.85 -14.28 -0.21
C SER A 189 -4.87 -13.98 0.93
N TYR A 190 -3.75 -13.32 0.64
CA TYR A 190 -2.76 -12.90 1.63
C TYR A 190 -3.24 -11.73 2.49
N LEU A 191 -4.05 -10.83 1.93
CA LEU A 191 -4.58 -9.66 2.62
C LEU A 191 -5.83 -9.95 3.44
N SER A 192 -6.56 -11.02 3.13
CA SER A 192 -7.78 -11.46 3.82
C SER A 192 -7.72 -11.37 5.35
N PRO A 193 -6.73 -11.94 6.06
CA PRO A 193 -6.67 -11.84 7.52
C PRO A 193 -6.51 -10.40 8.02
N ILE A 194 -5.72 -9.58 7.32
CA ILE A 194 -5.50 -8.16 7.66
C ILE A 194 -6.80 -7.36 7.45
N ILE A 195 -7.48 -7.57 6.31
CA ILE A 195 -8.74 -6.90 5.98
C ILE A 195 -9.83 -7.26 7.00
N ARG A 196 -9.93 -8.54 7.38
CA ARG A 196 -10.89 -8.99 8.40
C ARG A 196 -10.62 -8.38 9.78
N GLU A 197 -9.36 -8.36 10.19
CA GLU A 197 -8.97 -7.70 11.45
C GLU A 197 -9.34 -6.21 11.39
N LEU A 198 -9.01 -5.50 10.31
CA LEU A 198 -9.34 -4.09 10.14
C LEU A 198 -10.85 -3.81 10.10
N ASP A 199 -11.66 -4.64 9.44
CA ASP A 199 -13.11 -4.51 9.45
C ASP A 199 -13.66 -4.66 10.88
N HIS A 200 -13.20 -5.68 11.62
CA HIS A 200 -13.56 -5.88 13.01
C HIS A 200 -13.16 -4.68 13.89
N LEU A 201 -11.93 -4.19 13.75
CA LEU A 201 -11.41 -3.03 14.48
C LEU A 201 -12.16 -1.73 14.16
N SER A 202 -12.70 -1.60 12.95
CA SER A 202 -13.50 -0.44 12.56
C SER A 202 -14.91 -0.45 13.18
N ARG A 203 -15.49 -1.63 13.41
CA ARG A 203 -16.85 -1.78 13.96
C ARG A 203 -16.85 -1.84 15.48
N VAL A 204 -16.02 -2.71 16.03
CA VAL A 204 -15.99 -3.06 17.46
C VAL A 204 -14.94 -2.24 18.21
N GLY A 205 -13.78 -2.02 17.60
CA GLY A 205 -12.64 -1.35 18.23
C GLY A 205 -11.81 -2.26 19.14
N ILE A 206 -10.85 -1.66 19.85
CA ILE A 206 -9.92 -2.30 20.78
C ILE A 206 -10.08 -1.66 22.14
N ARG A 207 -10.19 -2.48 23.18
CA ARG A 207 -10.15 -2.05 24.58
C ARG A 207 -8.76 -2.25 25.13
N VAL A 208 -8.14 -1.19 25.62
CA VAL A 208 -6.79 -1.20 26.19
C VAL A 208 -6.83 -0.53 27.56
N THR A 209 -6.41 -1.27 28.59
CA THR A 209 -6.05 -0.66 29.88
C THR A 209 -4.59 -0.23 29.77
N THR A 210 -4.35 1.06 29.91
CA THR A 210 -3.02 1.65 29.70
C THR A 210 -2.10 1.44 30.91
N ALA A 211 -0.81 1.73 30.74
CA ALA A 211 0.17 1.63 31.83
C ALA A 211 -0.18 2.52 33.04
N ASP A 212 -0.91 3.62 32.82
CA ASP A 212 -1.42 4.55 33.83
C ASP A 212 -2.85 4.24 34.31
N GLY A 213 -3.40 3.07 33.95
CA GLY A 213 -4.69 2.59 34.44
C GLY A 213 -5.93 3.17 33.73
N GLN A 214 -5.75 4.00 32.71
CA GLN A 214 -6.85 4.52 31.89
C GLN A 214 -7.41 3.41 30.99
N LEU A 215 -8.73 3.24 30.97
CA LEU A 215 -9.38 2.39 29.97
C LEU A 215 -9.66 3.20 28.71
N ILE A 216 -9.08 2.78 27.59
CA ILE A 216 -9.30 3.37 26.27
C ILE A 216 -10.06 2.39 25.38
N LEU A 217 -11.11 2.88 24.74
CA LEU A 217 -11.75 2.24 23.59
C LEU A 217 -11.37 3.04 22.34
N ALA A 218 -10.72 2.39 21.38
CA ALA A 218 -10.27 3.00 20.14
C ALA A 218 -10.70 2.16 18.94
N LYS A 219 -11.22 2.79 17.89
CA LYS A 219 -11.48 2.16 16.59
C LYS A 219 -10.31 2.41 15.64
N VAL A 220 -10.16 1.52 14.66
CA VAL A 220 -9.15 1.65 13.61
C VAL A 220 -9.83 1.73 12.26
N HIS A 221 -9.50 2.78 11.50
CA HIS A 221 -10.13 3.07 10.21
C HIS A 221 -9.07 3.18 9.11
N VAL A 222 -9.27 2.46 8.02
CA VAL A 222 -8.39 2.53 6.85
C VAL A 222 -8.80 3.72 6.00
N LEU A 223 -7.88 4.67 5.80
CA LEU A 223 -8.12 5.83 4.92
C LEU A 223 -7.75 5.56 3.46
N THR A 224 -6.68 4.79 3.25
CA THR A 224 -6.18 4.51 1.90
C THR A 224 -5.39 3.22 1.82
N PHE A 225 -5.35 2.68 0.62
CA PHE A 225 -4.49 1.59 0.22
C PHE A 225 -3.61 2.06 -0.96
N THR A 226 -2.29 2.04 -0.80
CA THR A 226 -1.34 2.54 -1.80
C THR A 226 -0.47 1.41 -2.37
N GLY A 227 0.20 1.69 -3.47
CA GLY A 227 1.12 0.77 -4.14
C GLY A 227 1.39 1.27 -5.56
N ASP A 228 2.34 0.61 -6.23
CA ASP A 228 2.56 0.85 -7.65
C ASP A 228 1.28 0.52 -8.47
N ILE A 229 1.22 1.02 -9.71
CA ILE A 229 0.02 0.83 -10.55
C ILE A 229 -0.36 -0.66 -10.69
N PRO A 230 0.60 -1.59 -10.93
CA PRO A 230 0.32 -3.02 -10.94
C PRO A 230 -0.26 -3.56 -9.63
N ALA A 231 0.31 -3.23 -8.47
CA ALA A 231 -0.17 -3.70 -7.17
C ALA A 231 -1.58 -3.16 -6.89
N VAL A 232 -1.84 -1.89 -7.15
CA VAL A 232 -3.18 -1.32 -6.99
C VAL A 232 -4.18 -1.97 -7.94
N ALA A 233 -3.82 -2.22 -9.19
CA ALA A 233 -4.69 -2.92 -10.14
C ALA A 233 -5.06 -4.32 -9.62
N GLN A 234 -4.11 -5.03 -9.00
CA GLN A 234 -4.38 -6.31 -8.37
C GLN A 234 -5.26 -6.17 -7.11
N LEU A 235 -5.05 -5.12 -6.31
CA LEU A 235 -5.86 -4.86 -5.10
C LEU A 235 -7.32 -4.56 -5.43
N CYS A 236 -7.57 -3.75 -6.47
CA CYS A 236 -8.93 -3.45 -6.92
C CYS A 236 -9.47 -4.48 -7.93
N ASN A 237 -8.73 -5.57 -8.18
CA ASN A 237 -9.07 -6.60 -9.18
C ASN A 237 -9.44 -6.02 -10.56
N HIS A 238 -8.72 -4.98 -10.97
CA HIS A 238 -8.87 -4.32 -12.25
C HIS A 238 -8.04 -4.99 -13.32
N SER A 239 -8.54 -4.98 -14.56
CA SER A 239 -7.94 -5.65 -15.73
C SER A 239 -6.62 -5.03 -16.22
N GLY A 240 -6.09 -4.04 -15.49
CA GLY A 240 -4.81 -3.39 -15.75
C GLY A 240 -4.85 -2.32 -16.85
N HIS A 241 -3.68 -1.73 -17.10
CA HIS A 241 -3.48 -0.58 -17.99
C HIS A 241 -3.69 -0.90 -19.49
N GLN A 242 -3.66 -2.19 -19.86
CA GLN A 242 -3.94 -2.65 -21.23
C GLN A 242 -5.43 -2.87 -21.51
N SER A 243 -6.29 -2.72 -20.49
CA SER A 243 -7.74 -2.80 -20.66
C SER A 243 -8.26 -1.62 -21.49
N ARG A 244 -9.30 -1.87 -22.29
CA ARG A 244 -10.04 -0.81 -23.01
C ARG A 244 -10.60 0.25 -22.07
N TYR A 245 -10.82 -0.09 -20.81
CA TYR A 245 -11.18 0.84 -19.74
C TYR A 245 -10.10 0.80 -18.67
N GLY A 246 -8.89 1.28 -19.00
CA GLY A 246 -7.70 1.16 -18.16
C GLY A 246 -7.65 2.08 -16.93
N CYS A 247 -8.51 3.10 -16.87
CA CYS A 247 -8.56 4.01 -15.73
C CYS A 247 -9.33 3.40 -14.56
N ARG A 248 -8.78 3.50 -13.37
CA ARG A 248 -9.42 3.02 -12.13
C ARG A 248 -10.39 4.01 -11.50
N LEU A 249 -10.53 5.22 -12.04
CA LEU A 249 -11.35 6.30 -11.47
C LEU A 249 -12.59 6.63 -12.31
N CYS A 250 -12.49 6.49 -13.63
CA CYS A 250 -13.55 6.85 -14.58
C CYS A 250 -13.60 5.88 -15.76
N HIS A 251 -14.65 5.97 -16.57
CA HIS A 251 -14.87 5.13 -17.75
C HIS A 251 -14.18 5.63 -19.03
N VAL A 252 -13.01 6.25 -18.93
CA VAL A 252 -12.28 6.68 -20.13
C VAL A 252 -11.94 5.48 -21.01
N LYS A 253 -12.42 5.54 -22.25
CA LYS A 253 -12.22 4.51 -23.25
C LYS A 253 -10.88 4.69 -23.94
N GLY A 254 -10.09 3.63 -23.95
CA GLY A 254 -8.83 3.56 -24.67
C GLY A 254 -9.03 3.24 -26.15
N VAL A 255 -8.04 3.62 -26.94
CA VAL A 255 -7.86 3.28 -28.35
C VAL A 255 -6.54 2.53 -28.53
N ASN A 256 -6.48 1.65 -29.52
CA ASN A 256 -5.24 0.95 -29.83
C ASN A 256 -4.19 1.93 -30.35
N GLY A 257 -2.93 1.66 -30.03
CA GLY A 257 -1.81 2.38 -30.63
C GLY A 257 -1.68 2.12 -32.13
N PRO A 258 -0.87 2.94 -32.84
CA PRO A 258 -0.63 2.79 -34.28
C PRO A 258 -0.18 1.38 -34.70
N ASN A 259 0.56 0.69 -33.83
CA ASN A 259 1.07 -0.67 -34.09
C ASN A 259 0.18 -1.78 -33.49
N ASN A 260 -1.05 -1.48 -33.04
CA ASN A 260 -1.89 -2.37 -32.22
C ASN A 260 -1.22 -2.91 -30.93
N HIS A 261 -0.08 -2.33 -30.56
CA HIS A 261 0.59 -2.60 -29.30
C HIS A 261 0.23 -1.50 -28.30
N GLY A 262 -0.51 -1.87 -27.26
CA GLY A 262 -0.83 -0.97 -26.17
C GLY A 262 -2.16 -0.23 -26.32
N MET A 263 -2.72 0.14 -25.17
CA MET A 263 -3.91 0.98 -25.06
C MET A 263 -3.53 2.43 -24.75
N TYR A 264 -4.09 3.38 -25.50
CA TYR A 264 -3.87 4.81 -25.37
C TYR A 264 -5.17 5.50 -24.96
N PHE A 265 -5.08 6.45 -24.03
CA PHE A 265 -6.25 7.15 -23.50
C PHE A 265 -6.20 8.60 -23.99
N LEU A 266 -6.88 8.86 -25.11
CA LEU A 266 -6.91 10.17 -25.76
C LEU A 266 -7.89 11.16 -25.09
N GLY A 267 -8.85 10.63 -24.32
CA GLY A 267 -9.77 11.44 -23.55
C GLY A 267 -9.11 12.03 -22.30
N ARG A 268 -9.53 13.23 -21.89
CA ARG A 268 -9.27 13.69 -20.52
C ARG A 268 -9.95 12.70 -19.57
N ALA A 269 -9.30 12.34 -18.46
CA ALA A 269 -10.00 11.67 -17.38
C ALA A 269 -11.23 12.53 -17.03
N THR A 270 -12.43 11.97 -17.23
CA THR A 270 -13.66 12.74 -17.06
C THR A 270 -14.15 12.55 -15.63
N MET A 271 -14.26 13.64 -14.88
CA MET A 271 -14.97 13.64 -13.59
C MET A 271 -16.49 13.51 -13.79
N ASN A 272 -16.97 13.57 -15.04
CA ASN A 272 -18.39 13.49 -15.41
C ASN A 272 -18.92 12.06 -15.45
N ASP A 273 -18.04 11.06 -15.58
CA ASP A 273 -18.38 9.64 -15.60
C ASP A 273 -17.43 8.83 -14.68
N PRO A 274 -17.52 9.06 -13.35
CA PRO A 274 -16.73 8.33 -12.37
C PRO A 274 -17.25 6.91 -12.20
N ARG A 275 -16.35 5.99 -11.85
CA ARG A 275 -16.74 4.62 -11.48
C ARG A 275 -17.54 4.60 -10.19
N LEU A 276 -18.59 3.80 -10.17
CA LEU A 276 -19.44 3.64 -8.99
C LEU A 276 -18.80 2.71 -7.97
N LEU A 277 -19.12 2.88 -6.69
CA LEU A 277 -18.59 2.03 -5.60
C LEU A 277 -18.93 0.55 -5.82
N ASP A 278 -20.13 0.27 -6.35
CA ASP A 278 -20.63 -1.09 -6.57
C ASP A 278 -19.84 -1.84 -7.65
N GLU A 279 -19.22 -1.13 -8.60
CA GLU A 279 -18.36 -1.78 -9.59
C GLU A 279 -17.12 -2.42 -8.96
N TYR A 280 -16.59 -1.85 -7.87
CA TYR A 280 -15.47 -2.44 -7.14
C TYR A 280 -15.90 -3.62 -6.26
N LYS A 281 -17.15 -3.60 -5.77
CA LYS A 281 -17.70 -4.66 -4.92
C LYS A 281 -18.14 -5.87 -5.73
N TYR A 282 -18.84 -5.64 -6.83
CA TYR A 282 -19.54 -6.69 -7.58
C TYR A 282 -18.95 -6.91 -8.98
N GLY A 283 -18.00 -6.08 -9.40
CA GLY A 283 -17.43 -6.10 -10.74
C GLY A 283 -18.26 -5.29 -11.74
N SER A 284 -17.70 -5.08 -12.92
CA SER A 284 -18.38 -4.44 -14.04
C SER A 284 -17.82 -4.89 -15.38
N GLN A 285 -18.59 -4.68 -16.45
CA GLN A 285 -18.14 -4.90 -17.83
C GLN A 285 -16.97 -3.99 -18.23
N PHE A 286 -16.67 -2.96 -17.45
CA PHE A 286 -15.62 -1.98 -17.70
C PHE A 286 -14.28 -2.37 -17.05
N GLY A 287 -14.02 -3.67 -16.96
CA GLY A 287 -12.73 -4.21 -16.55
C GLY A 287 -12.48 -4.30 -15.04
N MET A 288 -13.53 -4.16 -14.22
CA MET A 288 -13.48 -4.38 -12.77
C MET A 288 -14.02 -5.77 -12.41
N LYS A 289 -13.37 -6.44 -11.47
CA LYS A 289 -13.89 -7.64 -10.81
C LYS A 289 -14.07 -7.37 -9.31
N PRO A 290 -14.90 -8.16 -8.59
CA PRO A 290 -15.08 -8.01 -7.16
C PRO A 290 -13.76 -7.94 -6.40
N SER A 291 -13.58 -6.93 -5.54
CA SER A 291 -12.41 -6.76 -4.68
C SER A 291 -12.79 -6.86 -3.20
N ALA A 292 -12.06 -7.68 -2.44
CA ALA A 292 -12.25 -7.79 -0.99
C ALA A 292 -12.07 -6.44 -0.27
N VAL A 293 -11.19 -5.56 -0.78
CA VAL A 293 -10.93 -4.24 -0.19
C VAL A 293 -12.16 -3.34 -0.31
N ALA A 294 -12.98 -3.52 -1.35
CA ALA A 294 -14.19 -2.72 -1.58
C ALA A 294 -15.31 -2.97 -0.56
N HIS A 295 -15.20 -4.04 0.24
CA HIS A 295 -16.14 -4.37 1.31
C HIS A 295 -15.80 -3.74 2.66
N LEU A 296 -14.66 -3.06 2.79
CA LEU A 296 -14.36 -2.29 3.99
C LEU A 296 -15.39 -1.17 4.18
N ASN A 297 -15.83 -0.96 5.42
CA ASN A 297 -16.78 0.11 5.75
C ASN A 297 -16.29 1.53 5.41
N THR A 298 -14.98 1.70 5.25
CA THR A 298 -14.33 2.98 4.96
C THR A 298 -13.99 3.14 3.47
N PHE A 299 -14.40 2.18 2.63
CA PHE A 299 -14.11 2.21 1.20
C PHE A 299 -14.79 3.40 0.51
N SER A 300 -13.99 4.24 -0.16
CA SER A 300 -14.41 5.48 -0.81
C SER A 300 -14.29 5.42 -2.35
N GLY A 301 -14.40 4.23 -2.93
CA GLY A 301 -14.27 4.03 -4.37
C GLY A 301 -12.82 4.15 -4.86
N GLY A 302 -12.65 4.67 -6.08
CA GLY A 302 -11.33 4.78 -6.70
C GLY A 302 -10.30 5.62 -5.92
N HIS A 303 -10.77 6.61 -5.15
CA HIS A 303 -9.92 7.47 -4.31
C HIS A 303 -9.34 6.74 -3.09
N PHE A 304 -9.94 5.62 -2.67
CA PHE A 304 -9.42 4.78 -1.61
C PHE A 304 -8.05 4.23 -1.98
N PHE A 305 -7.84 3.95 -3.26
CA PHE A 305 -6.55 3.54 -3.76
C PHE A 305 -5.67 4.76 -4.03
N GLY A 306 -4.77 5.07 -3.10
CA GLY A 306 -3.86 6.20 -3.24
C GLY A 306 -2.86 5.99 -4.39
N MET A 307 -2.30 7.08 -4.89
CA MET A 307 -1.26 7.02 -5.91
C MET A 307 0.12 6.94 -5.27
N ASP A 308 1.02 6.16 -5.86
CA ASP A 308 2.40 6.12 -5.41
C ASP A 308 3.17 7.34 -5.93
N GLU A 309 3.45 8.26 -5.02
CA GLU A 309 4.17 9.51 -5.28
C GLU A 309 5.56 9.26 -5.88
N MET A 310 6.28 8.24 -5.41
CA MET A 310 7.65 7.94 -5.86
C MET A 310 7.65 7.46 -7.30
N HIS A 311 6.76 6.52 -7.63
CA HIS A 311 6.65 5.98 -8.98
C HIS A 311 6.01 6.97 -9.96
N MET A 312 5.05 7.79 -9.52
CA MET A 312 4.41 8.76 -10.40
C MET A 312 5.23 10.03 -10.61
N ILE A 313 5.65 10.71 -9.54
CA ILE A 313 6.31 12.03 -9.64
C ILE A 313 7.80 11.83 -9.92
N GLY A 314 8.48 11.04 -9.09
CA GLY A 314 9.93 10.86 -9.20
C GLY A 314 10.31 10.12 -10.48
N TYR A 315 9.81 8.89 -10.65
CA TYR A 315 10.20 8.05 -11.78
C TYR A 315 9.43 8.33 -13.07
N GLY A 316 8.13 8.61 -12.98
CA GLY A 316 7.28 8.88 -14.14
C GLY A 316 7.48 10.28 -14.71
N LEU A 317 6.86 11.28 -14.07
CA LEU A 317 6.84 12.67 -14.53
C LEU A 317 8.25 13.27 -14.59
N GLY A 318 9.08 13.05 -13.57
CA GLY A 318 10.46 13.54 -13.54
C GLY A 318 11.26 13.12 -14.76
N LYS A 319 11.19 11.84 -15.15
CA LYS A 319 11.87 11.35 -16.36
C LYS A 319 11.29 11.93 -17.64
N MET A 320 9.96 12.10 -17.73
CA MET A 320 9.32 12.71 -18.89
C MET A 320 9.75 14.17 -19.05
N LEU A 321 9.70 14.95 -17.97
CA LEU A 321 10.15 16.34 -17.95
C LEU A 321 11.63 16.44 -18.35
N MET A 322 12.50 15.61 -17.78
CA MET A 322 13.92 15.59 -18.15
C MET A 322 14.14 15.30 -19.64
N LYS A 323 13.39 14.35 -20.23
CA LYS A 323 13.46 14.08 -21.68
C LYS A 323 12.97 15.26 -22.52
N MET A 324 11.91 15.95 -22.09
CA MET A 324 11.41 17.14 -22.77
C MET A 324 12.42 18.30 -22.70
N PHE A 325 13.07 18.49 -21.55
CA PHE A 325 14.11 19.51 -21.39
C PHE A 325 15.38 19.18 -22.21
N GLN A 326 15.79 17.91 -22.28
CA GLN A 326 16.95 17.50 -23.09
C GLN A 326 16.75 17.74 -24.60
N LEU A 327 15.52 17.59 -25.10
CA LEU A 327 15.19 17.90 -26.50
C LEU A 327 15.22 19.40 -26.82
N SER A 328 15.13 20.28 -25.81
CA SER A 328 15.19 21.74 -26.00
C SER A 328 16.61 22.31 -26.00
N LEU A 329 17.59 21.58 -25.45
CA LEU A 329 18.99 22.03 -25.36
C LEU A 329 19.79 21.81 -26.65
N THR A 330 19.29 21.02 -27.59
CA THR A 330 19.87 20.87 -28.94
C THR A 330 19.45 21.99 -29.90
N SER A 331 18.59 22.92 -29.47
CA SER A 331 18.10 24.05 -30.29
C SER A 331 18.82 25.38 -30.05
N PHE A 332 19.72 25.47 -29.06
CA PHE A 332 20.49 26.69 -28.79
C PHE A 332 21.83 26.66 -29.52
N VAL A 333 21.83 27.15 -30.75
CA VAL A 333 23.06 27.63 -31.40
C VAL A 333 23.43 28.95 -30.76
N LEU A 334 24.40 28.94 -29.84
CA LEU A 334 25.06 30.17 -29.40
C LEU A 334 25.83 30.74 -30.61
N PRO A 335 25.64 32.03 -30.98
CA PRO A 335 26.41 32.63 -32.05
C PRO A 335 27.88 32.68 -31.63
N ARG A 336 28.76 32.15 -32.48
CA ARG A 336 30.21 32.33 -32.34
C ARG A 336 30.51 33.81 -32.50
N ILE A 337 30.90 34.45 -31.40
CA ILE A 337 31.60 35.74 -31.45
C ILE A 337 33.05 35.43 -31.83
N ILE A 338 33.50 36.10 -32.88
CA ILE A 338 34.83 36.02 -33.51
C ILE A 338 35.91 36.44 -32.53
#